data_AF-A0A936ARB5-F1
#
_entry.id   AF-A0A936ARB5-F1
#
_cell.length_a   1.000
_cell.length_b   1.000
_cell.length_c   1.000
_cell.angle_alpha   90.00
_cell.angle_beta   90.00
_cell.angle_gamma   90.00
#
_symmetry.space_group_name_H-M   'P 1'
#
loop_
_entity.id
_entity.type
_entity.pdbx_description
1 polymer ?
#
loop_
_entity_poly.entity_id
_entity_poly.type
_entity_poly.pdbx_seq_one_letter_code
_entity_poly.pdbx_strand_id
1 'polypeptide(L)'
;MSPKTRKTTRQTRTVSSAAAANDTGNALQPPTSDRFATIGAYGFAPVQIALLAALVTEDPLLLIGRAGTGKTYLLNSISEALGLEHRHYNASLIAFDDLVGFPYPDDERQSVRFLQTPATIWGAQSVLVDEISRCKPEHQNRLFSLVHERRIQGIALESLRFRWAAMNPCSADQQDNGEYLGSEALDPALADRFAIIVEVGDWAGLSDAQQRLVANPGGEGLLANDNGALRTDIEGWRACFVADIANCPALLIEYARIVTGELGRSGLRISPRRARLLARSLLAASIIEGKVREASVHTILECSLPQRASGIVPLPAKIAAAHRIAWDASLATGIDKWLHDFHLTPTLDAKLRVLAESCPGPDAGTLAIEQFLANDRPERCAAFALALYPAALRGYLPLGAEAIGDLGRLATELLSIDGEIRWQESASQNSTTHPELAGLMRIVDALQPHNRQHRARQLFYWSLVKRIAIDQPAVLEQEFNACIEYLRARAA
;
A
#
# COMPACT_ATOMS: atom_id res chain seq x y z
N MET A 1 -54.86 57.61 7.69
CA MET A 1 -53.75 58.39 7.10
C MET A 1 -52.74 58.66 8.20
N SER A 2 -51.65 57.90 8.22
CA SER A 2 -50.52 58.02 9.16
C SER A 2 -49.22 57.82 8.38
N PRO A 3 -48.14 58.55 8.68
CA PRO A 3 -47.04 58.76 7.74
C PRO A 3 -46.00 57.65 7.75
N LYS A 4 -45.39 57.46 6.57
CA LYS A 4 -44.49 56.37 6.18
C LYS A 4 -43.07 56.51 6.75
N THR A 5 -42.51 55.33 6.98
CA THR A 5 -41.19 54.93 7.50
C THR A 5 -39.99 55.35 6.65
N ARG A 6 -38.90 55.79 7.32
CA ARG A 6 -37.54 55.93 6.79
C ARG A 6 -36.77 54.61 6.93
N LYS A 7 -36.15 54.12 5.85
CA LYS A 7 -35.06 53.13 5.86
C LYS A 7 -33.84 53.76 5.20
N THR A 8 -32.71 53.78 5.90
CA THR A 8 -31.40 54.26 5.41
C THR A 8 -30.43 53.09 5.43
N THR A 9 -29.98 52.71 4.23
CA THR A 9 -29.00 51.64 3.97
C THR A 9 -27.59 52.16 4.22
N ARG A 10 -26.78 51.43 5.01
CA ARG A 10 -25.38 51.78 5.32
C ARG A 10 -24.45 50.94 4.44
N GLN A 11 -23.68 51.62 3.59
CA GLN A 11 -22.65 51.07 2.72
C GLN A 11 -21.42 50.61 3.54
N THR A 12 -20.89 49.43 3.22
CA THR A 12 -19.62 48.92 3.74
C THR A 12 -18.54 49.01 2.66
N ARG A 13 -17.42 49.65 3.02
CA ARG A 13 -16.21 49.91 2.22
C ARG A 13 -15.55 48.61 1.75
N THR A 14 -15.33 48.50 0.45
CA THR A 14 -14.30 47.67 -0.18
C THR A 14 -12.99 48.45 -0.25
N VAL A 15 -11.89 47.86 0.23
CA VAL A 15 -10.53 48.37 -0.01
C VAL A 15 -9.85 47.39 -0.97
N SER A 16 -9.47 47.92 -2.12
CA SER A 16 -8.64 47.31 -3.15
C SER A 16 -7.17 47.54 -2.82
N SER A 17 -6.32 46.54 -3.04
CA SER A 17 -4.91 46.76 -3.38
C SER A 17 -4.48 45.74 -4.44
N ALA A 18 -4.10 46.26 -5.60
CA ALA A 18 -3.51 45.55 -6.72
C ALA A 18 -1.96 45.65 -6.70
N ALA A 19 -1.34 44.79 -7.52
CA ALA A 19 0.09 44.66 -7.92
C ALA A 19 0.94 43.74 -7.02
N ALA A 20 1.79 42.82 -7.49
CA ALA A 20 2.34 42.49 -8.82
C ALA A 20 2.73 40.98 -8.82
N ALA A 21 2.39 40.15 -9.82
CA ALA A 21 3.08 39.89 -11.10
C ALA A 21 4.52 39.34 -10.99
N ASN A 22 4.64 38.02 -11.24
CA ASN A 22 5.65 37.28 -12.01
C ASN A 22 6.21 36.05 -11.27
N ASP A 23 5.59 34.90 -11.51
CA ASP A 23 6.32 33.63 -11.56
C ASP A 23 5.74 32.78 -12.70
N THR A 24 6.40 32.82 -13.85
CA THR A 24 6.13 31.94 -14.99
C THR A 24 6.78 30.57 -14.72
N GLY A 25 6.20 29.83 -13.79
CA GLY A 25 6.39 28.38 -13.71
C GLY A 25 5.38 27.72 -14.65
N ASN A 26 5.87 27.00 -15.64
CA ASN A 26 5.07 26.25 -16.61
C ASN A 26 4.30 25.13 -15.88
N ALA A 27 3.17 25.46 -15.25
CA ALA A 27 2.31 24.50 -14.58
C ALA A 27 1.64 23.63 -15.66
N LEU A 28 2.18 22.43 -15.84
CA LEU A 28 1.62 21.40 -16.72
C LEU A 28 0.14 21.21 -16.36
N GLN A 29 -0.76 21.48 -17.32
CA GLN A 29 -2.20 21.31 -17.11
C GLN A 29 -2.50 19.82 -16.91
N PRO A 30 -3.38 19.45 -15.95
CA PRO A 30 -3.76 18.06 -15.74
C PRO A 30 -4.38 17.46 -17.01
N PRO A 31 -4.15 16.18 -17.33
CA PRO A 31 -4.68 15.56 -18.54
C PRO A 31 -6.21 15.55 -18.51
N THR A 32 -6.85 16.29 -19.42
CA THR A 32 -8.32 16.35 -19.57
C THR A 32 -8.87 15.27 -20.50
N SER A 33 -8.01 14.48 -21.15
CA SER A 33 -8.38 13.45 -22.14
C SER A 33 -7.64 12.12 -21.90
N ASP A 34 -8.23 11.03 -22.35
CA ASP A 34 -7.59 9.70 -22.38
C ASP A 34 -6.42 9.71 -23.37
N ARG A 35 -5.18 9.67 -22.84
CA ARG A 35 -3.90 9.69 -23.57
C ARG A 35 -3.62 8.38 -24.28
N PHE A 36 -4.21 7.27 -23.83
CA PHE A 36 -4.04 5.98 -24.48
C PHE A 36 -5.02 5.82 -25.65
N ALA A 37 -6.21 6.41 -25.53
CA ALA A 37 -7.17 6.46 -26.64
C ALA A 37 -6.60 7.21 -27.87
N THR A 38 -5.73 8.21 -27.69
CA THR A 38 -5.09 8.93 -28.81
C THR A 38 -4.07 8.10 -29.58
N ILE A 39 -3.59 7.00 -28.98
CA ILE A 39 -2.70 6.02 -29.62
C ILE A 39 -3.43 4.71 -29.97
N GLY A 40 -4.76 4.72 -29.96
CA GLY A 40 -5.61 3.59 -30.35
C GLY A 40 -5.87 2.55 -29.26
N ALA A 41 -5.39 2.76 -28.03
CA ALA A 41 -5.60 1.83 -26.92
C ALA A 41 -6.75 2.29 -26.02
N TYR A 42 -7.83 1.52 -25.99
CA TYR A 42 -9.08 1.90 -25.31
C TYR A 42 -9.33 1.10 -24.02
N GLY A 43 -10.10 1.68 -23.09
CA GLY A 43 -10.49 1.04 -21.84
C GLY A 43 -9.54 1.28 -20.67
N PHE A 44 -8.46 2.05 -20.87
CA PHE A 44 -7.45 2.31 -19.85
C PHE A 44 -7.65 3.61 -19.06
N ALA A 45 -8.63 4.45 -19.42
CA ALA A 45 -8.91 5.71 -18.71
C ALA A 45 -9.00 5.59 -17.18
N PRO A 46 -9.68 4.58 -16.59
CA PRO A 46 -9.80 4.48 -15.12
C PRO A 46 -8.46 4.24 -14.41
N VAL A 47 -7.48 3.64 -15.10
CA VAL A 47 -6.16 3.28 -14.58
C VAL A 47 -5.02 4.08 -15.23
N GLN A 48 -5.37 5.07 -16.07
CA GLN A 48 -4.40 5.83 -16.87
C GLN A 48 -3.34 6.49 -15.99
N ILE A 49 -3.75 7.04 -14.85
CA ILE A 49 -2.81 7.71 -13.94
C ILE A 49 -1.73 6.76 -13.42
N ALA A 50 -2.06 5.49 -13.19
CA ALA A 50 -1.10 4.47 -12.77
C ALA A 50 -0.13 4.08 -13.89
N LEU A 51 -0.65 3.92 -15.12
CA LEU A 51 0.16 3.64 -16.30
C LEU A 51 1.13 4.79 -16.59
N LEU A 52 0.63 6.04 -16.60
CA LEU A 52 1.46 7.24 -16.79
C LEU A 52 2.50 7.38 -15.66
N ALA A 53 2.12 7.12 -14.41
CA ALA A 53 3.06 7.13 -13.29
C ALA A 53 4.20 6.11 -13.50
N ALA A 54 3.91 4.90 -13.98
CA ALA A 54 4.94 3.90 -14.30
C ALA A 54 5.90 4.37 -15.41
N LEU A 55 5.38 5.10 -16.41
CA LEU A 55 6.20 5.67 -17.49
C LEU A 55 7.09 6.82 -16.98
N VAL A 56 6.56 7.69 -16.13
CA VAL A 56 7.32 8.81 -15.53
C VAL A 56 8.42 8.31 -14.61
N THR A 57 8.10 7.36 -13.72
CA THR A 57 9.08 6.79 -12.78
C THR A 57 10.12 5.93 -13.48
N GLU A 58 9.79 5.39 -14.65
CA GLU A 58 10.49 4.26 -15.26
C GLU A 58 10.69 3.14 -14.23
N ASP A 59 9.63 2.78 -13.49
CA ASP A 59 9.57 1.59 -12.64
C ASP A 59 8.87 0.43 -13.39
N PRO A 60 9.03 -0.83 -12.97
CA PRO A 60 8.50 -1.95 -13.75
C PRO A 60 6.97 -2.00 -13.69
N LEU A 61 6.35 -2.28 -14.84
CA LEU A 61 4.89 -2.35 -15.03
C LEU A 61 4.46 -3.78 -15.38
N LEU A 62 3.41 -4.28 -14.73
CA LEU A 62 2.78 -5.56 -15.03
C LEU A 62 1.33 -5.35 -15.45
N LEU A 63 0.92 -5.92 -16.59
CA LEU A 63 -0.47 -5.99 -17.01
C LEU A 63 -1.03 -7.40 -16.80
N ILE A 64 -2.15 -7.51 -16.10
CA ILE A 64 -2.86 -8.76 -15.84
C ILE A 64 -4.21 -8.70 -16.56
N GLY A 65 -4.54 -9.69 -17.38
CA GLY A 65 -5.84 -9.70 -18.06
C GLY A 65 -5.97 -10.91 -18.97
N ARG A 66 -7.19 -11.23 -19.40
CA ARG A 66 -7.45 -12.39 -20.27
C ARG A 66 -6.72 -12.26 -21.61
N ALA A 67 -6.57 -13.38 -22.32
CA ALA A 67 -6.05 -13.37 -23.68
C ALA A 67 -6.93 -12.46 -24.56
N GLY A 68 -6.31 -11.63 -25.40
CA GLY A 68 -7.03 -10.72 -26.30
C GLY A 68 -7.48 -9.38 -25.70
N THR A 69 -7.21 -9.08 -24.43
CA THR A 69 -7.62 -7.80 -23.80
C THR A 69 -6.74 -6.58 -24.18
N GLY A 70 -5.91 -6.68 -25.22
CA GLY A 70 -5.11 -5.55 -25.71
C GLY A 70 -3.88 -5.18 -24.87
N LYS A 71 -3.39 -6.03 -23.95
CA LYS A 71 -2.19 -5.79 -23.13
C LYS A 71 -0.94 -5.51 -23.99
N THR A 72 -0.62 -6.45 -24.87
CA THR A 72 0.52 -6.40 -25.79
C THR A 72 0.37 -5.23 -26.76
N TYR A 73 -0.85 -5.00 -27.26
CA TYR A 73 -1.18 -3.87 -28.11
C TYR A 73 -0.86 -2.54 -27.42
N LEU A 74 -1.38 -2.30 -26.21
CA LEU A 74 -1.12 -1.07 -25.44
C LEU A 74 0.39 -0.81 -25.29
N LEU A 75 1.17 -1.81 -24.88
CA LEU A 75 2.59 -1.64 -24.61
C LEU A 75 3.40 -1.40 -25.90
N ASN A 76 3.05 -2.08 -27.00
CA ASN A 76 3.65 -1.82 -28.31
C ASN A 76 3.31 -0.41 -28.80
N SER A 77 2.04 0.01 -28.70
CA SER A 77 1.59 1.35 -29.08
C SER A 77 2.27 2.45 -28.27
N ILE A 78 2.47 2.25 -26.95
CA ILE A 78 3.25 3.17 -26.13
C ILE A 78 4.69 3.24 -26.63
N SER A 79 5.30 2.10 -26.97
CA SER A 79 6.68 2.07 -27.44
C SER A 79 6.87 2.78 -28.79
N GLU A 80 5.91 2.63 -29.70
CA GLU A 80 5.87 3.33 -30.99
C GLU A 80 5.68 4.85 -30.80
N ALA A 81 4.71 5.26 -29.99
CA ALA A 81 4.44 6.67 -29.70
C ALA A 81 5.62 7.36 -29.00
N LEU A 82 6.35 6.62 -28.16
CA LEU A 82 7.59 7.07 -27.52
C LEU A 82 8.82 6.91 -28.41
N GLY A 83 8.71 6.33 -29.60
CA GLY A 83 9.79 6.08 -30.55
C GLY A 83 10.99 5.36 -29.93
N LEU A 84 10.73 4.28 -29.18
CA LEU A 84 11.74 3.54 -28.44
C LEU A 84 12.29 2.35 -29.23
N GLU A 85 13.55 2.01 -28.97
CA GLU A 85 14.14 0.72 -29.34
C GLU A 85 13.51 -0.41 -28.51
N HIS A 86 12.42 -0.97 -29.02
CA HIS A 86 11.60 -1.98 -28.34
C HIS A 86 12.10 -3.40 -28.59
N ARG A 87 12.05 -4.26 -27.56
CA ARG A 87 12.05 -5.71 -27.77
C ARG A 87 10.85 -6.35 -27.08
N HIS A 88 10.19 -7.22 -27.83
CA HIS A 88 9.06 -8.02 -27.36
C HIS A 88 9.46 -9.49 -27.32
N TYR A 89 9.36 -10.09 -26.15
CA TYR A 89 9.69 -11.49 -25.91
C TYR A 89 8.48 -12.22 -25.33
N ASN A 90 8.21 -13.42 -25.85
CA ASN A 90 7.30 -14.35 -25.19
C ASN A 90 8.10 -15.19 -24.19
N ALA A 91 7.79 -15.07 -22.90
CA ALA A 91 8.50 -15.74 -21.81
C ALA A 91 8.44 -17.27 -21.88
N SER A 92 7.40 -17.83 -22.50
CA SER A 92 7.23 -19.28 -22.64
C SER A 92 8.10 -19.88 -23.75
N LEU A 93 8.54 -19.07 -24.71
CA LEU A 93 9.30 -19.52 -25.89
C LEU A 93 10.77 -19.11 -25.86
N ILE A 94 11.11 -18.05 -25.13
CA ILE A 94 12.45 -17.46 -25.19
C ILE A 94 13.53 -18.35 -24.56
N ALA A 95 14.57 -18.66 -25.33
CA ALA A 95 15.81 -19.19 -24.77
C ALA A 95 16.70 -18.05 -24.27
N PHE A 96 17.54 -18.33 -23.28
CA PHE A 96 18.41 -17.29 -22.70
C PHE A 96 19.42 -16.76 -23.73
N ASP A 97 19.88 -17.64 -24.63
CA ASP A 97 20.80 -17.29 -25.71
C ASP A 97 20.15 -16.36 -26.76
N ASP A 98 18.82 -16.41 -26.93
CA ASP A 98 18.09 -15.49 -27.81
C ASP A 98 18.09 -14.06 -27.23
N LEU A 99 18.17 -13.94 -25.91
CA LEU A 99 18.16 -12.67 -25.21
C LEU A 99 19.55 -12.02 -25.18
N VAL A 100 20.60 -12.81 -24.93
CA VAL A 100 21.99 -12.31 -24.79
C VAL A 100 22.77 -12.37 -26.11
N GLY A 101 22.46 -13.32 -26.99
CA GLY A 101 23.26 -13.64 -28.16
C GLY A 101 24.18 -14.84 -27.91
N PHE A 102 24.85 -15.29 -28.98
CA PHE A 102 25.65 -16.51 -28.94
C PHE A 102 27.09 -16.22 -28.53
N PRO A 103 27.67 -16.94 -27.55
CA PRO A 103 29.07 -16.74 -27.18
C PRO A 103 29.98 -17.14 -28.34
N TYR A 104 30.85 -16.22 -28.72
CA TYR A 104 31.81 -16.37 -29.80
C TYR A 104 33.19 -15.97 -29.29
N PRO A 105 34.21 -16.84 -29.37
CA PRO A 105 35.56 -16.46 -29.00
C PRO A 105 36.01 -15.33 -29.91
N ASP A 106 36.61 -14.31 -29.32
CA ASP A 106 37.19 -13.21 -30.09
C ASP A 106 38.30 -13.73 -31.02
N ASP A 107 38.67 -12.97 -32.04
CA ASP A 107 39.59 -13.41 -33.09
C ASP A 107 40.97 -13.82 -32.51
N GLU A 108 41.37 -13.20 -31.40
CA GLU A 108 42.59 -13.51 -30.64
C GLU A 108 42.42 -14.65 -29.61
N ARG A 109 41.21 -15.18 -29.43
CA ARG A 109 40.80 -16.19 -28.44
C ARG A 109 41.10 -15.85 -26.98
N GLN A 110 41.30 -14.57 -26.67
CA GLN A 110 41.58 -14.09 -25.31
C GLN A 110 40.32 -13.72 -24.52
N SER A 111 39.21 -13.45 -25.22
CA SER A 111 37.93 -13.09 -24.62
C SER A 111 36.77 -13.76 -25.35
N VAL A 112 35.60 -13.80 -24.71
CA VAL A 112 34.34 -14.25 -25.32
C VAL A 112 33.48 -13.01 -25.55
N ARG A 113 33.06 -12.79 -26.80
CA ARG A 113 32.07 -11.77 -27.17
C ARG A 113 30.74 -12.44 -27.50
N PHE A 114 29.63 -11.75 -27.31
CA PHE A 114 28.32 -12.26 -27.73
C PHE A 114 27.98 -11.74 -29.12
N LEU A 115 27.65 -12.65 -30.03
CA LEU A 115 27.11 -12.30 -31.34
C LEU A 115 25.67 -11.82 -31.16
N GLN A 116 25.48 -10.52 -31.32
CA GLN A 116 24.20 -9.84 -31.17
C GLN A 116 23.36 -10.05 -32.44
N THR A 117 22.05 -10.25 -32.25
CA THR A 117 21.05 -10.22 -33.32
C THR A 117 20.09 -9.05 -33.07
N PRO A 118 19.29 -8.61 -34.04
CA PRO A 118 18.27 -7.58 -33.81
C PRO A 118 17.30 -7.90 -32.67
N ALA A 119 17.12 -9.19 -32.34
CA ALA A 119 16.28 -9.64 -31.24
C ALA A 119 16.97 -9.58 -29.87
N THR A 120 18.30 -9.44 -29.81
CA THR A 120 19.02 -9.40 -28.53
C THR A 120 18.70 -8.13 -27.73
N ILE A 121 18.85 -8.25 -26.41
CA ILE A 121 18.48 -7.21 -25.44
C ILE A 121 19.37 -5.96 -25.53
N TRP A 122 20.54 -6.07 -26.16
CA TRP A 122 21.51 -4.99 -26.21
C TRP A 122 20.97 -3.80 -27.00
N GLY A 123 21.13 -2.60 -26.44
CA GLY A 123 20.61 -1.36 -27.01
C GLY A 123 19.11 -1.12 -26.80
N ALA A 124 18.38 -2.04 -26.16
CA ALA A 124 16.96 -1.88 -25.87
C ALA A 124 16.70 -0.65 -24.98
N GLN A 125 15.66 0.10 -25.29
CA GLN A 125 15.12 1.16 -24.44
C GLN A 125 13.84 0.71 -23.71
N SER A 126 13.07 -0.19 -24.32
CA SER A 126 11.91 -0.83 -23.70
C SER A 126 11.91 -2.33 -23.96
N VAL A 127 11.43 -3.08 -22.97
CA VAL A 127 11.29 -4.54 -23.06
C VAL A 127 9.91 -4.94 -22.58
N LEU A 128 9.23 -5.74 -23.38
CA LEU A 128 8.00 -6.46 -23.00
C LEU A 128 8.30 -7.95 -22.86
N VAL A 129 8.06 -8.48 -21.67
CA VAL A 129 8.03 -9.92 -21.38
C VAL A 129 6.56 -10.37 -21.32
N ASP A 130 6.05 -10.88 -22.42
CA ASP A 130 4.68 -11.38 -22.51
C ASP A 130 4.57 -12.82 -21.99
N GLU A 131 3.38 -13.20 -21.55
CA GLU A 131 3.07 -14.51 -20.97
C GLU A 131 3.99 -14.96 -19.82
N ILE A 132 4.43 -14.03 -18.96
CA ILE A 132 5.40 -14.34 -17.89
C ILE A 132 4.90 -15.44 -16.92
N SER A 133 3.59 -15.59 -16.74
CA SER A 133 2.99 -16.63 -15.93
C SER A 133 3.02 -18.03 -16.54
N ARG A 134 3.36 -18.16 -17.84
CA ARG A 134 3.40 -19.48 -18.54
C ARG A 134 4.75 -20.17 -18.49
N CYS A 135 5.80 -19.49 -18.03
CA CYS A 135 7.11 -20.10 -17.90
C CYS A 135 7.31 -20.70 -16.50
N LYS A 136 8.09 -21.78 -16.42
CA LYS A 136 8.40 -22.43 -15.13
C LYS A 136 9.10 -21.45 -14.17
N PRO A 137 8.97 -21.61 -12.85
CA PRO A 137 9.55 -20.67 -11.87
C PRO A 137 11.06 -20.40 -12.06
N GLU A 138 11.83 -21.42 -12.43
CA GLU A 138 13.28 -21.27 -12.70
C GLU A 138 13.58 -20.31 -13.88
N HIS A 139 12.72 -20.29 -14.90
CA HIS A 139 12.84 -19.38 -16.03
C HIS A 139 12.38 -17.97 -15.67
N GLN A 140 11.30 -17.84 -14.88
CA GLN A 140 10.85 -16.55 -14.32
C GLN A 140 11.99 -15.87 -13.54
N ASN A 141 12.71 -16.65 -12.71
CA ASN A 141 13.82 -16.16 -11.89
C ASN A 141 14.96 -15.55 -12.72
N ARG A 142 15.22 -16.05 -13.94
CA ARG A 142 16.27 -15.50 -14.82
C ARG A 142 15.93 -14.10 -15.34
N LEU A 143 14.65 -13.77 -15.42
CA LEU A 143 14.16 -12.46 -15.87
C LEU A 143 14.15 -11.43 -14.73
N PHE A 144 14.45 -11.82 -13.49
CA PHE A 144 14.45 -10.94 -12.31
C PHE A 144 15.43 -9.78 -12.40
N SER A 145 16.68 -10.06 -12.78
CA SER A 145 17.71 -9.05 -12.93
C SER A 145 17.36 -8.07 -14.06
N LEU A 146 16.70 -8.56 -15.11
CA LEU A 146 16.25 -7.73 -16.23
C LEU A 146 15.16 -6.76 -15.79
N VAL A 147 14.09 -7.29 -15.18
CA VAL A 147 12.91 -6.50 -14.77
C VAL A 147 13.26 -5.49 -13.67
N HIS A 148 14.04 -5.88 -12.66
CA HIS A 148 14.28 -5.03 -11.49
C HIS A 148 15.58 -4.23 -11.57
N GLU A 149 16.68 -4.88 -11.97
CA GLU A 149 18.03 -4.32 -11.83
C GLU A 149 18.56 -3.69 -13.11
N ARG A 150 17.81 -3.80 -14.23
CA ARG A 150 18.27 -3.41 -15.57
C ARG A 150 19.59 -4.12 -15.92
N ARG A 151 19.67 -5.40 -15.58
CA ARG A 151 20.88 -6.22 -15.76
C ARG A 151 20.58 -7.56 -16.40
N ILE A 152 21.52 -8.05 -17.21
CA ILE A 152 21.53 -9.43 -17.70
C ILE A 152 22.92 -10.02 -17.49
N GLN A 153 23.01 -11.24 -16.92
CA GLN A 153 24.28 -11.85 -16.49
C GLN A 153 25.19 -10.91 -15.66
N GLY A 154 24.60 -10.02 -14.86
CA GLY A 154 25.34 -9.01 -14.07
C GLY A 154 25.79 -7.76 -14.84
N ILE A 155 25.66 -7.75 -16.17
CA ILE A 155 25.99 -6.62 -17.04
C ILE A 155 24.83 -5.62 -17.04
N ALA A 156 25.12 -4.34 -16.87
CA ALA A 156 24.13 -3.27 -16.88
C ALA A 156 23.65 -2.97 -18.30
N LEU A 157 22.33 -2.79 -18.44
CA LEU A 157 21.67 -2.37 -19.67
C LEU A 157 21.42 -0.86 -19.59
N GLU A 158 22.42 -0.07 -19.94
CA GLU A 158 22.44 1.39 -19.73
C GLU A 158 21.31 2.12 -20.46
N SER A 159 20.94 1.65 -21.65
CA SER A 159 19.84 2.22 -22.44
C SER A 159 18.45 1.81 -21.96
N LEU A 160 18.32 0.76 -21.13
CA LEU A 160 17.03 0.17 -20.79
C LEU A 160 16.29 1.04 -19.77
N ARG A 161 15.18 1.63 -20.21
CA ARG A 161 14.34 2.53 -19.41
C ARG A 161 13.10 1.80 -18.92
N PHE A 162 12.36 1.18 -19.83
CA PHE A 162 11.06 0.59 -19.55
C PHE A 162 11.13 -0.94 -19.51
N ARG A 163 10.64 -1.52 -18.41
CA ARG A 163 10.52 -2.99 -18.27
C ARG A 163 9.07 -3.31 -17.99
N TRP A 164 8.45 -3.98 -18.93
CA TRP A 164 7.05 -4.33 -18.91
C TRP A 164 6.90 -5.84 -18.93
N ALA A 165 5.86 -6.31 -18.26
CA ALA A 165 5.44 -7.69 -18.35
C ALA A 165 3.93 -7.76 -18.55
N ALA A 166 3.47 -8.83 -19.17
CA ALA A 166 2.06 -9.15 -19.30
C ALA A 166 1.81 -10.60 -18.91
N MET A 167 0.68 -10.85 -18.23
CA MET A 167 0.27 -12.19 -17.85
C MET A 167 -1.25 -12.37 -17.91
N ASN A 168 -1.65 -13.63 -17.94
CA ASN A 168 -3.04 -14.00 -17.72
C ASN A 168 -3.32 -14.09 -16.21
N PRO A 169 -4.55 -13.82 -15.76
CA PRO A 169 -4.91 -13.97 -14.35
C PRO A 169 -4.75 -15.43 -13.89
N CYS A 170 -4.32 -15.59 -12.64
CA CYS A 170 -4.20 -16.90 -11.99
C CYS A 170 -5.44 -17.09 -11.11
N SER A 171 -6.45 -17.80 -11.61
CA SER A 171 -7.68 -18.06 -10.86
C SER A 171 -7.43 -19.11 -9.78
N ALA A 172 -7.82 -18.83 -8.53
CA ALA A 172 -7.96 -19.83 -7.46
C ALA A 172 -9.28 -20.61 -7.55
N ASP A 173 -10.25 -20.12 -8.33
CA ASP A 173 -11.57 -20.73 -8.50
C ASP A 173 -11.55 -21.72 -9.68
N GLN A 174 -11.46 -23.00 -9.34
CA GLN A 174 -11.47 -24.17 -10.24
C GLN A 174 -12.83 -24.46 -10.89
N GLN A 175 -13.67 -23.45 -11.17
CA GLN A 175 -15.08 -23.69 -11.51
C GLN A 175 -15.64 -23.00 -12.76
N ASP A 176 -14.82 -22.39 -13.61
CA ASP A 176 -15.33 -21.90 -14.91
C ASP A 176 -14.67 -22.60 -16.11
N ASN A 177 -15.53 -23.10 -17.00
CA ASN A 177 -15.29 -24.07 -18.07
C ASN A 177 -14.35 -23.56 -19.18
N GLY A 178 -13.04 -23.53 -18.90
CA GLY A 178 -12.03 -23.18 -19.89
C GLY A 178 -10.66 -22.92 -19.27
N GLU A 179 -10.20 -23.82 -18.41
CA GLU A 179 -8.92 -23.75 -17.71
C GLU A 179 -7.82 -23.20 -18.62
N TYR A 180 -7.20 -22.09 -18.20
CA TYR A 180 -5.89 -21.68 -18.70
C TYR A 180 -4.84 -22.66 -18.16
N LEU A 181 -4.88 -23.93 -18.63
CA LEU A 181 -3.85 -24.93 -18.34
C LEU A 181 -2.48 -24.31 -18.62
N GLY A 182 -1.68 -24.12 -17.57
CA GLY A 182 -0.30 -23.64 -17.66
C GLY A 182 -0.06 -22.16 -17.32
N SER A 183 -0.99 -21.43 -16.69
CA SER A 183 -0.67 -20.10 -16.09
C SER A 183 -0.44 -20.23 -14.58
N GLU A 184 0.81 -20.09 -14.14
CA GLU A 184 1.21 -20.15 -12.74
C GLU A 184 1.29 -18.75 -12.12
N ALA A 185 0.90 -18.63 -10.85
CA ALA A 185 1.03 -17.39 -10.10
C ALA A 185 2.51 -16.96 -10.02
N LEU A 186 2.76 -15.66 -10.05
CA LEU A 186 4.13 -15.17 -9.85
C LEU A 186 4.57 -15.43 -8.42
N ASP A 187 5.86 -15.77 -8.26
CA ASP A 187 6.49 -15.81 -6.96
C ASP A 187 6.30 -14.45 -6.24
N PRO A 188 5.95 -14.42 -4.93
CA PRO A 188 5.74 -13.18 -4.21
C PRO A 188 6.92 -12.19 -4.28
N ALA A 189 8.15 -12.67 -4.38
CA ALA A 189 9.33 -11.82 -4.51
C ALA A 189 9.48 -11.23 -5.92
N LEU A 190 8.94 -11.87 -6.97
CA LEU A 190 8.81 -11.30 -8.31
C LEU A 190 7.71 -10.26 -8.36
N ALA A 191 6.52 -10.60 -7.87
CA ALA A 191 5.38 -9.70 -7.82
C ALA A 191 5.75 -8.39 -7.09
N ASP A 192 6.53 -8.49 -6.01
CA ASP A 192 7.05 -7.37 -5.22
C ASP A 192 7.99 -6.41 -6.00
N ARG A 193 8.50 -6.79 -7.17
CA ARG A 193 9.39 -5.95 -8.00
C ARG A 193 8.66 -5.03 -8.99
N PHE A 194 7.38 -5.28 -9.28
CA PHE A 194 6.58 -4.45 -10.20
C PHE A 194 5.92 -3.29 -9.47
N ALA A 195 6.36 -2.06 -9.68
CA ALA A 195 5.80 -0.90 -8.97
C ALA A 195 4.31 -0.72 -9.23
N ILE A 196 3.89 -0.92 -10.48
CA ILE A 196 2.50 -0.82 -10.92
C ILE A 196 2.07 -2.15 -11.53
N ILE A 197 0.90 -2.62 -11.12
CA ILE A 197 0.22 -3.85 -11.52
C ILE A 197 -1.21 -3.47 -11.87
N VAL A 198 -1.55 -3.55 -13.15
CA VAL A 198 -2.86 -3.15 -13.67
C VAL A 198 -3.63 -4.38 -14.11
N GLU A 199 -4.83 -4.56 -13.57
CA GLU A 199 -5.81 -5.49 -14.11
C GLU A 199 -6.55 -4.81 -15.27
N VAL A 200 -6.44 -5.40 -16.45
CA VAL A 200 -6.99 -4.88 -17.70
C VAL A 200 -8.40 -5.42 -17.88
N GLY A 201 -9.34 -4.50 -18.15
CA GLY A 201 -10.73 -4.84 -18.43
C GLY A 201 -10.90 -5.66 -19.72
N ASP A 202 -12.05 -6.33 -19.83
CA ASP A 202 -12.45 -7.10 -21.01
C ASP A 202 -13.51 -6.32 -21.82
N TRP A 203 -13.96 -6.88 -22.94
CA TRP A 203 -14.97 -6.32 -23.85
C TRP A 203 -16.19 -5.71 -23.15
N ALA A 204 -16.69 -6.37 -22.10
CA ALA A 204 -17.84 -5.91 -21.32
C ALA A 204 -17.60 -4.62 -20.53
N GLY A 205 -16.34 -4.27 -20.26
CA GLY A 205 -15.94 -3.04 -19.58
C GLY A 205 -15.77 -1.84 -20.53
N LEU A 206 -15.82 -2.05 -21.84
CA LEU A 206 -15.71 -0.98 -22.84
C LEU A 206 -17.08 -0.34 -23.10
N SER A 207 -17.10 0.98 -23.31
CA SER A 207 -18.29 1.67 -23.81
C SER A 207 -18.61 1.28 -25.25
N ASP A 208 -19.86 1.42 -25.69
CA ASP A 208 -20.28 1.15 -27.07
C ASP A 208 -19.43 1.90 -28.12
N ALA A 209 -18.97 3.11 -27.81
CA ALA A 209 -18.10 3.88 -28.69
C ALA A 209 -16.72 3.21 -28.83
N GLN A 210 -16.13 2.78 -27.72
CA GLN A 210 -14.85 2.07 -27.69
C GLN A 210 -14.96 0.69 -28.34
N GLN A 211 -16.05 -0.04 -28.10
CA GLN A 211 -16.31 -1.33 -28.76
C GLN A 211 -16.32 -1.20 -30.29
N ARG A 212 -16.97 -0.16 -30.83
CA ARG A 212 -16.96 0.10 -32.29
C ARG A 212 -15.56 0.44 -32.81
N LEU A 213 -14.75 1.16 -32.04
CA LEU A 213 -13.36 1.47 -32.41
C LEU A 213 -12.48 0.21 -32.42
N VAL A 214 -12.61 -0.65 -31.40
CA VAL A 214 -11.89 -1.93 -31.31
C VAL A 214 -12.32 -2.89 -32.41
N ALA A 215 -13.63 -2.94 -32.74
CA ALA A 215 -14.15 -3.80 -33.80
C ALA A 215 -13.87 -3.29 -35.22
N ASN A 216 -13.31 -2.09 -35.38
CA ASN A 216 -13.04 -1.53 -36.69
C ASN A 216 -11.76 -2.15 -37.30
N PRO A 217 -11.86 -2.96 -38.37
CA PRO A 217 -10.70 -3.61 -38.98
C PRO A 217 -9.73 -2.60 -39.62
N GLY A 218 -10.18 -1.38 -39.93
CA GLY A 218 -9.32 -0.34 -40.50
C GLY A 218 -8.22 0.17 -39.56
N GLY A 219 -8.24 -0.21 -38.28
CA GLY A 219 -7.19 0.12 -37.31
C GLY A 219 -6.00 -0.85 -37.30
N GLU A 220 -6.10 -1.99 -37.99
CA GLU A 220 -5.07 -3.04 -37.93
C GLU A 220 -3.79 -2.60 -38.66
N GLY A 221 -2.65 -2.69 -37.99
CA GLY A 221 -1.33 -2.35 -38.55
C GLY A 221 -1.02 -0.86 -38.67
N LEU A 222 -1.88 0.04 -38.17
CA LEU A 222 -1.55 1.46 -38.05
C LEU A 222 -0.57 1.69 -36.91
N LEU A 223 0.51 2.42 -37.21
CA LEU A 223 1.45 2.89 -36.18
C LEU A 223 0.71 3.83 -35.21
N ALA A 224 0.94 3.60 -33.92
CA ALA A 224 0.47 4.49 -32.88
C ALA A 224 1.22 5.84 -32.95
N ASN A 225 0.57 6.85 -33.54
CA ASN A 225 1.14 8.19 -33.69
C ASN A 225 0.16 9.26 -33.21
N ASP A 226 0.47 9.87 -32.08
CA ASP A 226 -0.23 11.02 -31.50
C ASP A 226 0.49 12.35 -31.78
N ASN A 227 1.35 12.38 -32.80
CA ASN A 227 2.25 13.47 -33.15
C ASN A 227 3.27 13.82 -32.06
N GLY A 228 3.64 12.85 -31.22
CA GLY A 228 4.67 13.00 -30.19
C GLY A 228 4.20 13.72 -28.93
N ALA A 229 2.88 13.88 -28.75
CA ALA A 229 2.30 14.53 -27.58
C ALA A 229 2.63 13.74 -26.30
N LEU A 230 2.41 12.42 -26.31
CA LEU A 230 2.68 11.52 -25.18
C LEU A 230 4.16 11.51 -24.82
N ARG A 231 5.06 11.50 -25.82
CA ARG A 231 6.51 11.59 -25.60
C ARG A 231 6.86 12.91 -24.89
N THR A 232 6.38 14.03 -25.41
CA THR A 232 6.67 15.36 -24.87
C THR A 232 6.18 15.50 -23.43
N ASP A 233 4.95 15.03 -23.15
CA ASP A 233 4.37 15.05 -21.81
C ASP A 233 5.19 14.20 -20.82
N ILE A 234 5.54 12.95 -21.19
CA ILE A 234 6.31 12.06 -20.33
C ILE A 234 7.71 12.61 -20.06
N GLU A 235 8.37 13.19 -21.05
CA GLU A 235 9.69 13.82 -20.87
C GLU A 235 9.60 15.01 -19.90
N GLY A 236 8.58 15.86 -20.04
CA GLY A 236 8.33 16.98 -19.13
C GLY A 236 8.06 16.54 -17.70
N TRP A 237 7.10 15.62 -17.50
CA TRP A 237 6.78 15.08 -16.17
C TRP A 237 7.96 14.35 -15.54
N ARG A 238 8.75 13.64 -16.34
CA ARG A 238 9.95 12.96 -15.85
C ARG A 238 11.03 13.93 -15.40
N ALA A 239 11.25 15.02 -16.11
CA ALA A 239 12.19 16.05 -15.68
C ALA A 239 11.81 16.62 -14.30
N CYS A 240 10.53 16.92 -14.09
CA CYS A 240 10.00 17.32 -12.79
C CYS A 240 10.18 16.22 -11.73
N PHE A 241 9.86 14.96 -12.06
CA PHE A 241 10.00 13.83 -11.13
C PHE A 241 11.44 13.64 -10.66
N VAL A 242 12.42 13.73 -11.57
CA VAL A 242 13.84 13.60 -11.22
C VAL A 242 14.30 14.75 -10.32
N ALA A 243 13.79 15.97 -10.53
CA ALA A 243 14.09 17.12 -9.67
C ALA A 243 13.49 16.98 -8.26
N ASP A 244 12.25 16.48 -8.18
CA ASP A 244 11.46 16.48 -6.93
C ASP A 244 11.65 15.22 -6.09
N ILE A 245 12.22 14.14 -6.63
CA ILE A 245 12.29 12.85 -5.92
C ILE A 245 13.06 12.93 -4.59
N ALA A 246 14.09 13.77 -4.51
CA ALA A 246 14.84 13.99 -3.29
C ALA A 246 14.04 14.76 -2.23
N ASN A 247 13.01 15.50 -2.64
CA ASN A 247 12.17 16.37 -1.83
C ASN A 247 10.69 15.94 -1.92
N CYS A 248 10.43 14.63 -1.86
CA CYS A 248 9.07 14.11 -1.94
C CYS A 248 8.17 14.72 -0.83
N PRO A 249 6.95 15.21 -1.15
CA PRO A 249 6.05 15.81 -0.17
C PRO A 249 5.78 14.87 1.02
N ALA A 250 5.88 15.40 2.24
CA ALA A 250 5.68 14.64 3.48
C ALA A 250 4.33 13.90 3.51
N LEU A 251 3.27 14.50 2.95
CA LEU A 251 1.96 13.88 2.81
C LEU A 251 2.02 12.52 2.11
N LEU A 252 2.75 12.41 1.00
CA LEU A 252 2.83 11.17 0.22
C LEU A 252 3.63 10.09 0.96
N ILE A 253 4.67 10.50 1.68
CA ILE A 253 5.50 9.61 2.50
C ILE A 253 4.66 9.07 3.67
N GLU A 254 3.95 9.95 4.38
CA GLU A 254 3.08 9.55 5.49
C GLU A 254 1.94 8.66 5.03
N TYR A 255 1.27 9.01 3.92
CA TYR A 255 0.26 8.14 3.33
C TYR A 255 0.81 6.73 3.05
N ALA A 256 1.96 6.63 2.37
CA ALA A 256 2.57 5.34 2.03
C ALA A 256 2.96 4.53 3.28
N ARG A 257 3.46 5.20 4.34
CA ARG A 257 3.80 4.58 5.62
C ARG A 257 2.56 4.02 6.31
N ILE A 258 1.50 4.83 6.42
CA ILE A 258 0.28 4.49 7.16
C ILE A 258 -0.48 3.37 6.44
N VAL A 259 -0.71 3.51 5.13
CA VAL A 259 -1.44 2.51 4.35
C VAL A 259 -0.74 1.15 4.34
N THR A 260 0.60 1.15 4.33
CA THR A 260 1.43 -0.08 4.45
C THR A 260 1.16 -0.80 5.78
N GLY A 261 1.06 -0.05 6.89
CA GLY A 261 0.74 -0.60 8.20
C GLY A 261 -0.69 -1.14 8.28
N GLU A 262 -1.67 -0.37 7.80
CA GLU A 262 -3.09 -0.72 7.85
C GLU A 262 -3.43 -1.94 6.96
N LEU A 263 -2.84 -2.01 5.77
CA LEU A 263 -2.95 -3.21 4.93
C LEU A 263 -2.32 -4.43 5.62
N GLY A 264 -1.16 -4.26 6.26
CA GLY A 264 -0.50 -5.31 7.03
C GLY A 264 -1.37 -5.89 8.15
N ARG A 265 -2.02 -5.02 8.94
CA ARG A 265 -3.00 -5.40 9.99
C ARG A 265 -4.18 -6.17 9.42
N SER A 266 -4.57 -5.87 8.19
CA SER A 266 -5.66 -6.53 7.47
C SER A 266 -5.28 -7.86 6.81
N GLY A 267 -4.02 -8.30 6.97
CA GLY A 267 -3.46 -9.52 6.36
C GLY A 267 -2.87 -9.32 4.96
N LEU A 268 -2.80 -8.09 4.46
CA LEU A 268 -2.26 -7.73 3.15
C LEU A 268 -0.84 -7.17 3.32
N ARG A 269 0.15 -8.05 3.39
CA ARG A 269 1.55 -7.63 3.59
C ARG A 269 2.04 -6.76 2.42
N ILE A 270 2.56 -5.59 2.76
CA ILE A 270 3.29 -4.70 1.84
C ILE A 270 4.75 -4.64 2.30
N SER A 271 5.70 -4.87 1.39
CA SER A 271 7.12 -4.85 1.72
C SER A 271 7.67 -3.41 1.85
N PRO A 272 8.83 -3.19 2.51
CA PRO A 272 9.49 -1.89 2.51
C PRO A 272 9.84 -1.39 1.09
N ARG A 273 10.22 -2.30 0.18
CA ARG A 273 10.44 -1.96 -1.23
C ARG A 273 9.15 -1.43 -1.84
N ARG A 274 8.03 -2.12 -1.59
CA ARG A 274 6.74 -1.75 -2.12
C ARG A 274 6.27 -0.39 -1.61
N ALA A 275 6.45 -0.12 -0.31
CA ALA A 275 6.13 1.19 0.26
C ALA A 275 6.91 2.32 -0.43
N ARG A 276 8.19 2.10 -0.74
CA ARG A 276 9.02 3.06 -1.50
C ARG A 276 8.53 3.24 -2.95
N LEU A 277 8.19 2.15 -3.64
CA LEU A 277 7.66 2.21 -5.00
C LEU A 277 6.30 2.92 -5.05
N LEU A 278 5.43 2.66 -4.07
CA LEU A 278 4.16 3.35 -3.89
C LEU A 278 4.37 4.87 -3.76
N ALA A 279 5.26 5.31 -2.87
CA ALA A 279 5.57 6.73 -2.70
C ALA A 279 6.09 7.38 -4.00
N ARG A 280 6.94 6.68 -4.77
CA ARG A 280 7.43 7.14 -6.08
C ARG A 280 6.29 7.30 -7.09
N SER A 281 5.40 6.31 -7.18
CA SER A 281 4.24 6.34 -8.07
C SER A 281 3.26 7.45 -7.70
N LEU A 282 3.05 7.70 -6.40
CA LEU A 282 2.22 8.80 -5.91
C LEU A 282 2.82 10.17 -6.24
N LEU A 283 4.15 10.33 -6.11
CA LEU A 283 4.84 11.55 -6.52
C LEU A 283 4.65 11.80 -8.01
N ALA A 284 4.89 10.79 -8.84
CA ALA A 284 4.67 10.89 -10.29
C ALA A 284 3.22 11.27 -10.62
N ALA A 285 2.23 10.64 -9.98
CA ALA A 285 0.82 11.00 -10.16
C ALA A 285 0.53 12.46 -9.80
N SER A 286 1.10 12.97 -8.70
CA SER A 286 0.92 14.37 -8.30
C SER A 286 1.52 15.37 -9.29
N ILE A 287 2.63 15.02 -9.93
CA ILE A 287 3.29 15.83 -10.97
C ILE A 287 2.45 15.83 -12.25
N ILE A 288 1.96 14.66 -12.67
CA ILE A 288 1.11 14.51 -13.87
C ILE A 288 -0.15 15.38 -13.75
N GLU A 289 -0.76 15.43 -12.56
CA GLU A 289 -2.00 16.18 -12.32
C GLU A 289 -1.78 17.62 -11.80
N GLY A 290 -0.54 18.02 -11.56
CA GLY A 290 -0.15 19.28 -10.95
C GLY A 290 -0.59 19.47 -9.48
N LYS A 291 -1.17 18.44 -8.85
CA LYS A 291 -1.61 18.42 -7.45
C LYS A 291 -1.87 16.99 -6.98
N VAL A 292 -1.89 16.78 -5.67
CA VAL A 292 -2.34 15.52 -5.08
C VAL A 292 -3.87 15.42 -5.13
N ARG A 293 -4.40 14.30 -5.65
CA ARG A 293 -5.84 14.01 -5.69
C ARG A 293 -6.12 12.67 -5.02
N GLU A 294 -7.15 12.63 -4.18
CA GLU A 294 -7.57 11.43 -3.44
C GLU A 294 -7.88 10.26 -4.38
N ALA A 295 -8.66 10.51 -5.45
CA ALA A 295 -9.02 9.48 -6.44
C ALA A 295 -7.78 8.85 -7.08
N SER A 296 -6.79 9.66 -7.47
CA SER A 296 -5.54 9.18 -8.05
C SER A 296 -4.69 8.42 -7.05
N VAL A 297 -4.64 8.87 -5.79
CA VAL A 297 -3.98 8.16 -4.70
C VAL A 297 -4.60 6.78 -4.48
N HIS A 298 -5.93 6.68 -4.52
CA HIS A 298 -6.65 5.40 -4.44
C HIS A 298 -6.34 4.49 -5.63
N THR A 299 -6.41 4.99 -6.87
CA THR A 299 -6.07 4.21 -8.07
C THR A 299 -4.63 3.70 -8.03
N ILE A 300 -3.68 4.54 -7.61
CA ILE A 300 -2.27 4.13 -7.47
C ILE A 300 -2.13 3.05 -6.39
N LEU A 301 -2.83 3.18 -5.26
CA LEU A 301 -2.83 2.15 -4.22
C LEU A 301 -3.32 0.81 -4.76
N GLU A 302 -4.48 0.80 -5.42
CA GLU A 302 -5.08 -0.41 -6.00
C GLU A 302 -4.13 -1.08 -7.01
N CYS A 303 -3.46 -0.27 -7.84
CA CYS A 303 -2.49 -0.74 -8.82
C CYS A 303 -1.11 -1.05 -8.20
N SER A 304 -0.91 -0.88 -6.90
CA SER A 304 0.38 -1.16 -6.23
C SER A 304 0.37 -2.49 -5.48
N LEU A 305 -0.73 -3.24 -5.46
CA LEU A 305 -0.88 -4.45 -4.63
C LEU A 305 -0.28 -5.70 -5.32
N PRO A 306 0.85 -6.26 -4.82
CA PRO A 306 1.49 -7.43 -5.43
C PRO A 306 0.64 -8.71 -5.38
N GLN A 307 -0.30 -8.78 -4.44
CA GLN A 307 -1.19 -9.92 -4.24
C GLN A 307 -1.95 -10.34 -5.51
N ARG A 308 -2.31 -9.36 -6.35
CA ARG A 308 -3.04 -9.61 -7.62
C ARG A 308 -2.24 -10.49 -8.58
N ALA A 309 -0.90 -10.37 -8.58
CA ALA A 309 -0.03 -11.17 -9.42
C ALA A 309 0.28 -12.56 -8.83
N SER A 310 0.07 -12.74 -7.52
CA SER A 310 0.31 -14.01 -6.82
C SER A 310 -0.97 -14.84 -6.60
N GLY A 311 -2.05 -14.54 -7.34
CA GLY A 311 -3.32 -15.28 -7.25
C GLY A 311 -4.15 -14.99 -5.99
N ILE A 312 -3.81 -13.96 -5.21
CA ILE A 312 -4.57 -13.54 -4.03
C ILE A 312 -5.42 -12.34 -4.44
N VAL A 313 -6.75 -12.47 -4.33
CA VAL A 313 -7.69 -11.37 -4.60
C VAL A 313 -7.89 -10.55 -3.32
N PRO A 314 -7.35 -9.32 -3.22
CA PRO A 314 -7.53 -8.51 -2.03
C PRO A 314 -8.97 -7.99 -1.96
N LEU A 315 -9.59 -8.07 -0.79
CA LEU A 315 -10.96 -7.59 -0.60
C LEU A 315 -11.03 -6.05 -0.76
N PRO A 316 -11.89 -5.52 -1.66
CA PRO A 316 -12.01 -4.08 -1.89
C PRO A 316 -12.31 -3.28 -0.62
N ALA A 317 -13.14 -3.81 0.27
CA ALA A 317 -13.47 -3.16 1.54
C ALA A 317 -12.24 -2.94 2.45
N LYS A 318 -11.28 -3.88 2.45
CA LYS A 318 -10.03 -3.76 3.23
C LYS A 318 -9.13 -2.67 2.64
N ILE A 319 -9.04 -2.59 1.31
CA ILE A 319 -8.25 -1.57 0.61
C ILE A 319 -8.86 -0.19 0.89
N ALA A 320 -10.18 -0.03 0.72
CA ALA A 320 -10.87 1.23 0.93
C ALA A 320 -10.76 1.72 2.38
N ALA A 321 -10.87 0.82 3.37
CA ALA A 321 -10.68 1.17 4.78
C ALA A 321 -9.25 1.65 5.06
N ALA A 322 -8.23 0.92 4.57
CA ALA A 322 -6.83 1.32 4.74
C ALA A 322 -6.51 2.64 4.03
N HIS A 323 -7.04 2.85 2.83
CA HIS A 323 -6.91 4.10 2.08
C HIS A 323 -7.48 5.28 2.87
N ARG A 324 -8.72 5.16 3.36
CA ARG A 324 -9.39 6.23 4.09
C ARG A 324 -8.63 6.63 5.35
N ILE A 325 -8.21 5.66 6.16
CA ILE A 325 -7.42 5.90 7.37
C ILE A 325 -6.11 6.61 7.00
N ALA A 326 -5.40 6.14 5.98
CA ALA A 326 -4.13 6.72 5.56
C ALA A 326 -4.28 8.13 4.98
N TRP A 327 -5.33 8.36 4.20
CA TRP A 327 -5.62 9.66 3.59
C TRP A 327 -5.94 10.70 4.66
N ASP A 328 -6.92 10.41 5.53
CA ASP A 328 -7.35 11.29 6.60
C ASP A 328 -6.18 11.62 7.54
N ALA A 329 -5.43 10.59 7.96
CA ALA A 329 -4.27 10.78 8.84
C ALA A 329 -3.13 11.57 8.18
N SER A 330 -2.89 11.42 6.87
CA SER A 330 -1.84 12.15 6.16
C SER A 330 -2.13 13.64 5.98
N LEU A 331 -3.42 14.01 6.00
CA LEU A 331 -3.90 15.39 5.90
C LEU A 331 -4.13 16.04 7.26
N ALA A 332 -4.25 15.25 8.31
CA ALA A 332 -4.57 15.72 9.65
C ALA A 332 -3.50 16.69 10.20
N THR A 333 -3.95 17.67 10.98
CA THR A 333 -3.10 18.63 11.68
C THR A 333 -3.57 18.83 13.12
N GLY A 334 -2.73 19.38 13.99
CA GLY A 334 -3.10 19.68 15.37
C GLY A 334 -3.57 18.45 16.17
N ILE A 335 -4.72 18.58 16.83
CA ILE A 335 -5.30 17.53 17.69
C ILE A 335 -5.68 16.29 16.87
N ASP A 336 -6.25 16.47 15.68
CA ASP A 336 -6.66 15.34 14.82
C ASP A 336 -5.46 14.49 14.41
N LYS A 337 -4.33 15.15 14.08
CA LYS A 337 -3.08 14.45 13.78
C LYS A 337 -2.61 13.61 14.97
N TRP A 338 -2.62 14.20 16.16
CA TRP A 338 -2.22 13.50 17.37
C TRP A 338 -3.15 12.31 17.69
N LEU A 339 -4.46 12.44 17.46
CA LEU A 339 -5.42 11.34 17.62
C LEU A 339 -5.11 10.19 16.64
N HIS A 340 -4.86 10.52 15.37
CA HIS A 340 -4.44 9.51 14.38
C HIS A 340 -3.12 8.85 14.80
N ASP A 341 -2.11 9.61 15.20
CA ASP A 341 -0.82 9.07 15.65
C ASP A 341 -1.00 8.14 16.86
N PHE A 342 -1.84 8.49 17.82
CA PHE A 342 -2.18 7.64 18.96
C PHE A 342 -2.83 6.32 18.51
N HIS A 343 -3.83 6.36 17.62
CA HIS A 343 -4.52 5.15 17.15
C HIS A 343 -3.66 4.27 16.26
N LEU A 344 -2.82 4.87 15.42
CA LEU A 344 -1.87 4.18 14.56
C LEU A 344 -0.69 3.58 15.32
N THR A 345 -0.38 4.06 16.53
CA THR A 345 0.68 3.50 17.37
C THR A 345 0.36 2.05 17.76
N PRO A 346 1.24 1.07 17.48
CA PRO A 346 0.89 -0.35 17.56
C PRO A 346 0.91 -0.91 19.00
N THR A 347 1.94 -0.62 19.79
CA THR A 347 2.11 -1.23 21.11
C THR A 347 1.48 -0.38 22.20
N LEU A 348 0.98 -1.01 23.26
CA LEU A 348 0.35 -0.30 24.37
C LEU A 348 1.31 0.69 25.05
N ASP A 349 2.58 0.32 25.23
CA ASP A 349 3.57 1.17 25.87
C ASP A 349 3.92 2.40 25.02
N ALA A 350 3.98 2.25 23.69
CA ALA A 350 4.16 3.38 22.80
C ALA A 350 2.93 4.29 22.79
N LYS A 351 1.70 3.72 22.81
CA LYS A 351 0.46 4.51 22.95
C LYS A 351 0.46 5.32 24.24
N LEU A 352 0.90 4.72 25.35
CA LEU A 352 1.05 5.41 26.62
C LEU A 352 2.06 6.56 26.55
N ARG A 353 3.20 6.39 25.88
CA ARG A 353 4.17 7.48 25.68
C ARG A 353 3.58 8.63 24.89
N VAL A 354 2.88 8.34 23.78
CA VAL A 354 2.17 9.36 22.99
C VAL A 354 1.16 10.13 23.85
N LEU A 355 0.44 9.42 24.73
CA LEU A 355 -0.51 10.02 25.68
C LEU A 355 0.19 10.85 26.77
N ALA A 356 1.29 10.38 27.33
CA ALA A 356 1.94 11.01 28.47
C ALA A 356 2.88 12.17 28.09
N GLU A 357 3.43 12.15 26.88
CA GLU A 357 4.50 13.07 26.44
C GLU A 357 4.00 14.13 25.46
N SER A 358 3.03 13.77 24.60
CA SER A 358 2.67 14.59 23.44
C SER A 358 1.18 14.97 23.40
N CYS A 359 0.40 14.59 24.40
CA CYS A 359 -1.04 14.87 24.40
C CYS A 359 -1.32 16.39 24.47
N PRO A 360 -2.12 16.94 23.54
CA PRO A 360 -2.44 18.38 23.51
C PRO A 360 -3.21 18.88 24.73
N GLY A 361 -3.95 18.01 25.42
CA GLY A 361 -4.70 18.36 26.62
C GLY A 361 -5.70 17.27 27.04
N PRO A 362 -6.34 17.43 28.21
CA PRO A 362 -7.22 16.41 28.81
C PRO A 362 -8.39 15.99 27.93
N ASP A 363 -8.98 16.90 27.15
CA ASP A 363 -10.11 16.60 26.26
C ASP A 363 -9.68 15.66 25.12
N ALA A 364 -8.53 15.94 24.50
CA ALA A 364 -7.94 15.08 23.48
C ALA A 364 -7.55 13.71 24.06
N GLY A 365 -6.93 13.70 25.24
CA GLY A 365 -6.61 12.47 25.96
C GLY A 365 -7.85 11.62 26.28
N THR A 366 -8.95 12.28 26.66
CA THR A 366 -10.22 11.62 26.97
C THR A 366 -10.80 10.95 25.72
N LEU A 367 -10.91 11.70 24.63
CA LEU A 367 -11.40 11.21 23.36
C LEU A 367 -10.53 10.04 22.83
N ALA A 368 -9.22 10.11 22.98
CA ALA A 368 -8.31 9.04 22.59
C ALA A 368 -8.57 7.73 23.34
N ILE A 369 -8.75 7.82 24.67
CA ILE A 369 -9.05 6.66 25.52
C ILE A 369 -10.42 6.08 25.18
N GLU A 370 -11.46 6.90 25.06
CA GLU A 370 -12.80 6.43 24.70
C GLU A 370 -12.82 5.69 23.36
N GLN A 371 -12.21 6.29 22.34
CA GLN A 371 -12.10 5.67 21.01
C GLN A 371 -11.28 4.38 21.05
N PHE A 372 -10.21 4.31 21.84
CA PHE A 372 -9.41 3.10 21.98
C PHE A 372 -10.20 1.99 22.68
N LEU A 373 -10.86 2.29 23.80
CA LEU A 373 -11.66 1.32 24.54
C LEU A 373 -12.85 0.79 23.74
N ALA A 374 -13.40 1.60 22.83
CA ALA A 374 -14.52 1.21 21.96
C ALA A 374 -14.10 0.38 20.73
N ASN A 375 -12.90 0.58 20.19
CA ASN A 375 -12.52 0.03 18.87
C ASN A 375 -11.35 -0.98 18.90
N ASP A 376 -10.52 -1.02 19.95
CA ASP A 376 -9.43 -2.01 20.06
C ASP A 376 -9.95 -3.32 20.69
N ARG A 377 -9.09 -4.34 20.71
CA ARG A 377 -9.44 -5.67 21.19
C ARG A 377 -9.65 -5.66 22.71
N PRO A 378 -10.65 -6.40 23.24
CA PRO A 378 -11.00 -6.37 24.65
C PRO A 378 -9.83 -6.67 25.61
N GLU A 379 -8.95 -7.61 25.25
CA GLU A 379 -7.78 -7.98 26.05
C GLU A 379 -6.73 -6.86 26.11
N ARG A 380 -6.61 -6.07 25.05
CA ARG A 380 -5.72 -4.90 24.99
C ARG A 380 -6.29 -3.75 25.79
N CYS A 381 -7.59 -3.50 25.65
CA CYS A 381 -8.32 -2.51 26.45
C CYS A 381 -8.19 -2.80 27.95
N ALA A 382 -8.36 -4.06 28.36
CA ALA A 382 -8.22 -4.48 29.74
C ALA A 382 -6.80 -4.33 30.29
N ALA A 383 -5.78 -4.76 29.53
CA ALA A 383 -4.38 -4.59 29.90
C ALA A 383 -4.00 -3.10 30.06
N PHE A 384 -4.44 -2.27 29.12
CA PHE A 384 -4.18 -0.83 29.14
C PHE A 384 -4.90 -0.15 30.30
N ALA A 385 -6.18 -0.46 30.53
CA ALA A 385 -6.96 0.07 31.65
C ALA A 385 -6.33 -0.28 33.01
N LEU A 386 -5.95 -1.55 33.19
CA LEU A 386 -5.31 -2.01 34.42
C LEU A 386 -3.96 -1.31 34.66
N ALA A 387 -3.21 -0.99 33.60
CA ALA A 387 -1.95 -0.26 33.71
C ALA A 387 -2.15 1.22 34.04
N LEU A 388 -3.03 1.90 33.32
CA LEU A 388 -3.15 3.36 33.35
C LEU A 388 -3.98 3.86 34.54
N TYR A 389 -5.01 3.12 34.97
CA TYR A 389 -5.99 3.60 35.95
C TYR A 389 -5.35 4.15 37.24
N PRO A 390 -4.36 3.48 37.89
CA PRO A 390 -3.74 4.02 39.10
C PRO A 390 -2.99 5.33 38.88
N ALA A 391 -2.36 5.53 37.70
CA ALA A 391 -1.65 6.75 37.36
C ALA A 391 -2.62 7.88 36.96
N ALA A 392 -3.70 7.52 36.25
CA ALA A 392 -4.75 8.45 35.85
C ALA A 392 -5.46 9.04 37.08
N LEU A 393 -5.79 8.21 38.08
CA LEU A 393 -6.38 8.67 39.35
C LEU A 393 -5.48 9.66 40.12
N ARG A 394 -4.16 9.55 39.96
CA ARG A 394 -3.18 10.45 40.61
C ARG A 394 -2.92 11.73 39.82
N GLY A 395 -3.56 11.91 38.67
CA GLY A 395 -3.36 13.07 37.80
C GLY A 395 -2.02 13.05 37.03
N TYR A 396 -1.38 11.88 36.88
CA TYR A 396 -0.10 11.75 36.16
C TYR A 396 -0.26 11.66 34.63
N LEU A 397 -1.50 11.54 34.16
CA LEU A 397 -1.85 11.47 32.75
C LEU A 397 -2.82 12.60 32.40
N PRO A 398 -2.71 13.19 31.20
CA PRO A 398 -3.58 14.27 30.74
C PRO A 398 -4.95 13.71 30.33
N LEU A 399 -5.77 13.32 31.30
CA LEU A 399 -7.07 12.70 31.11
C LEU A 399 -8.16 13.44 31.90
N GLY A 400 -9.33 13.56 31.29
CA GLY A 400 -10.55 14.06 31.94
C GLY A 400 -11.23 12.99 32.80
N ALA A 401 -12.25 13.41 33.55
CA ALA A 401 -12.95 12.54 34.50
C ALA A 401 -13.68 11.35 33.83
N GLU A 402 -14.18 11.54 32.60
CA GLU A 402 -14.89 10.49 31.83
C GLU A 402 -13.95 9.33 31.49
N ALA A 403 -12.78 9.63 30.90
CA ALA A 403 -11.78 8.61 30.62
C ALA A 403 -11.26 7.92 31.88
N ILE A 404 -11.06 8.64 32.99
CA ILE A 404 -10.68 8.03 34.27
C ILE A 404 -11.77 7.06 34.74
N GLY A 405 -13.05 7.45 34.60
CA GLY A 405 -14.20 6.61 34.93
C GLY A 405 -14.29 5.34 34.07
N ASP A 406 -14.07 5.46 32.76
CA ASP A 406 -14.07 4.32 31.83
C ASP A 406 -12.92 3.34 32.09
N LEU A 407 -11.70 3.86 32.29
CA LEU A 407 -10.55 3.05 32.70
C LEU A 407 -10.82 2.36 34.04
N GLY A 408 -11.42 3.07 35.00
CA GLY A 408 -11.77 2.55 36.31
C GLY A 408 -12.81 1.43 36.26
N ARG A 409 -13.84 1.57 35.41
CA ARG A 409 -14.86 0.54 35.19
C ARG A 409 -14.23 -0.76 34.74
N LEU A 410 -13.38 -0.71 33.71
CA LEU A 410 -12.67 -1.89 33.22
C LEU A 410 -11.67 -2.41 34.26
N ALA A 411 -10.83 -1.57 34.83
CA ALA A 411 -9.81 -2.00 35.81
C ALA A 411 -10.43 -2.68 37.03
N THR A 412 -11.60 -2.24 37.49
CA THR A 412 -12.29 -2.83 38.66
C THR A 412 -12.66 -4.30 38.41
N GLU A 413 -13.07 -4.65 37.19
CA GLU A 413 -13.34 -6.05 36.82
C GLU A 413 -12.10 -6.94 36.86
N LEU A 414 -10.90 -6.35 36.74
CA LEU A 414 -9.63 -7.08 36.79
C LEU A 414 -9.04 -7.16 38.21
N LEU A 415 -9.45 -6.27 39.12
CA LEU A 415 -8.97 -6.25 40.51
C LEU A 415 -9.58 -7.38 41.35
N SER A 416 -10.85 -7.73 41.10
CA SER A 416 -11.54 -8.86 41.72
C SER A 416 -12.19 -9.72 40.63
N ILE A 417 -11.67 -10.94 40.45
CA ILE A 417 -12.12 -11.86 39.40
C ILE A 417 -12.80 -13.05 40.06
N ASP A 418 -14.13 -13.08 39.98
CA ASP A 418 -14.95 -14.20 40.40
C ASP A 418 -15.61 -14.84 39.16
N GLY A 419 -15.44 -16.15 38.97
CA GLY A 419 -16.01 -16.84 37.83
C GLY A 419 -15.76 -18.35 37.81
N GLU A 420 -16.56 -19.06 37.01
CA GLU A 420 -16.41 -20.50 36.77
C GLU A 420 -15.87 -20.75 35.37
N ILE A 421 -14.83 -21.59 35.27
CA ILE A 421 -14.30 -22.10 33.99
C ILE A 421 -14.65 -23.59 33.91
N ARG A 422 -15.16 -24.05 32.77
CA ARG A 422 -15.57 -25.45 32.55
C ARG A 422 -14.81 -26.04 31.37
N TRP A 423 -14.29 -27.25 31.52
CA TRP A 423 -13.69 -28.03 30.45
C TRP A 423 -14.09 -29.50 30.54
N GLN A 424 -13.83 -30.24 29.48
CA GLN A 424 -14.05 -31.69 29.42
C GLN A 424 -12.72 -32.41 29.50
N GLU A 425 -12.69 -33.52 30.24
CA GLU A 425 -11.55 -34.42 30.31
C GLU A 425 -11.80 -35.62 29.38
N SER A 426 -10.74 -36.17 28.78
CA SER A 426 -10.85 -37.45 28.09
C SER A 426 -11.09 -38.57 29.08
N ALA A 427 -11.82 -39.62 28.71
CA ALA A 427 -12.14 -40.74 29.60
C ALA A 427 -10.90 -41.47 30.18
N SER A 428 -9.72 -41.25 29.61
CA SER A 428 -8.43 -41.79 30.09
C SER A 428 -7.62 -40.82 30.97
N GLN A 429 -8.12 -39.61 31.23
CA GLN A 429 -7.44 -38.57 32.01
C GLN A 429 -8.32 -38.17 33.21
N ASN A 430 -7.69 -37.90 34.36
CA ASN A 430 -8.35 -37.41 35.57
C ASN A 430 -7.58 -36.19 36.10
N SER A 431 -8.29 -35.16 36.58
CA SER A 431 -7.70 -33.97 37.23
C SER A 431 -6.80 -33.15 36.31
N THR A 432 -7.20 -33.00 35.05
CA THR A 432 -6.55 -32.12 34.08
C THR A 432 -6.88 -30.65 34.36
N THR A 433 -6.02 -29.75 33.92
CA THR A 433 -6.30 -28.30 33.96
C THR A 433 -6.89 -27.85 32.64
N HIS A 434 -7.73 -26.81 32.66
CA HIS A 434 -8.21 -26.17 31.44
C HIS A 434 -7.06 -25.92 30.44
N PRO A 435 -7.15 -26.36 29.17
CA PRO A 435 -6.03 -26.34 28.23
C PRO A 435 -5.42 -24.94 28.02
N GLU A 436 -6.27 -23.92 27.88
CA GLU A 436 -5.81 -22.53 27.74
C GLU A 436 -5.19 -22.00 29.03
N LEU A 437 -5.70 -22.42 30.20
CA LEU A 437 -5.13 -22.03 31.49
C LEU A 437 -3.72 -22.59 31.66
N ALA A 438 -3.51 -23.86 31.27
CA ALA A 438 -2.18 -24.47 31.28
C ALA A 438 -1.20 -23.70 30.38
N GLY A 439 -1.64 -23.29 29.18
CA GLY A 439 -0.84 -22.46 28.27
C GLY A 439 -0.47 -21.10 28.87
N LEU A 440 -1.43 -20.40 29.45
CA LEU A 440 -1.24 -19.08 30.08
C LEU A 440 -0.38 -19.17 31.34
N MET A 441 -0.54 -20.19 32.18
CA MET A 441 0.25 -20.35 33.41
C MET A 441 1.72 -20.65 33.13
N ARG A 442 2.06 -21.36 32.05
CA ARG A 442 3.47 -21.52 31.61
C ARG A 442 4.16 -20.18 31.38
N ILE A 443 3.43 -19.20 30.83
CA ILE A 443 3.95 -17.85 30.60
C ILE A 443 4.11 -17.15 31.96
N VAL A 444 3.04 -17.14 32.77
CA VAL A 444 3.03 -16.47 34.09
C VAL A 444 4.16 -16.97 34.99
N ASP A 445 4.36 -18.28 35.07
CA ASP A 445 5.36 -18.88 35.96
C ASP A 445 6.81 -18.60 35.55
N ALA A 446 7.04 -18.22 34.28
CA ALA A 446 8.34 -17.76 33.80
C ALA A 446 8.61 -16.27 34.12
N LEU A 447 7.62 -15.50 34.55
CA LEU A 447 7.77 -14.06 34.79
C LEU A 447 8.42 -13.76 36.13
N GLN A 448 9.34 -12.80 36.11
CA GLN A 448 9.94 -12.18 37.29
C GLN A 448 9.90 -10.65 37.15
N PRO A 449 9.79 -9.90 38.26
CA PRO A 449 9.62 -10.34 39.66
C PRO A 449 8.18 -10.75 40.00
N HIS A 450 7.92 -11.28 41.20
CA HIS A 450 6.58 -11.73 41.65
C HIS A 450 5.44 -10.73 41.39
N ASN A 451 5.68 -9.43 41.56
CA ASN A 451 4.66 -8.42 41.27
C ASN A 451 4.22 -8.42 39.80
N ARG A 452 5.11 -8.70 38.85
CA ARG A 452 4.78 -8.85 37.42
C ARG A 452 3.95 -10.11 37.19
N GLN A 453 4.38 -11.23 37.80
CA GLN A 453 3.65 -12.49 37.78
C GLN A 453 2.20 -12.34 38.27
N HIS A 454 1.97 -11.67 39.40
CA HIS A 454 0.64 -11.45 39.95
C HIS A 454 -0.28 -10.66 39.00
N ARG A 455 0.21 -9.58 38.40
CA ARG A 455 -0.58 -8.77 37.45
C ARG A 455 -0.91 -9.54 36.17
N ALA A 456 0.06 -10.27 35.62
CA ALA A 456 -0.17 -11.12 34.45
C ALA A 456 -1.20 -12.21 34.74
N ARG A 457 -1.12 -12.84 35.92
CA ARG A 457 -2.10 -13.83 36.38
C ARG A 457 -3.51 -13.24 36.46
N GLN A 458 -3.67 -12.04 37.00
CA GLN A 458 -4.97 -11.34 37.03
C GLN A 458 -5.54 -11.13 35.62
N LEU A 459 -4.75 -10.54 34.72
CA LEU A 459 -5.20 -10.30 33.34
C LEU A 459 -5.64 -11.59 32.62
N PHE A 460 -4.88 -12.66 32.76
CA PHE A 460 -5.17 -13.94 32.10
C PHE A 460 -6.33 -14.71 32.75
N TYR A 461 -6.55 -14.59 34.06
CA TYR A 461 -7.74 -15.15 34.68
C TYR A 461 -8.99 -14.40 34.25
N TRP A 462 -8.92 -13.07 34.15
CA TRP A 462 -10.02 -12.25 33.64
C TRP A 462 -10.39 -12.66 32.21
N SER A 463 -9.39 -12.84 31.32
CA SER A 463 -9.65 -13.23 29.93
C SER A 463 -10.32 -14.60 29.83
N LEU A 464 -9.90 -15.58 30.65
CA LEU A 464 -10.52 -16.91 30.70
C LEU A 464 -11.97 -16.84 31.19
N VAL A 465 -12.24 -16.11 32.28
CA VAL A 465 -13.59 -15.96 32.83
C VAL A 465 -14.54 -15.27 31.84
N LYS A 466 -14.04 -14.25 31.12
CA LYS A 466 -14.81 -13.52 30.11
C LYS A 466 -14.86 -14.21 28.75
N ARG A 467 -14.17 -15.35 28.58
CA ARG A 467 -14.03 -16.09 27.31
C ARG A 467 -13.48 -15.23 26.17
N ILE A 468 -12.50 -14.38 26.51
CA ILE A 468 -11.78 -13.54 25.56
C ILE A 468 -10.49 -14.28 25.16
N ALA A 469 -10.39 -14.62 23.88
CA ALA A 469 -9.21 -15.27 23.33
C ALA A 469 -8.04 -14.27 23.26
N ILE A 470 -6.83 -14.74 23.59
CA ILE A 470 -5.60 -13.96 23.47
C ILE A 470 -4.67 -14.66 22.49
N ASP A 471 -4.48 -14.10 21.30
CA ASP A 471 -3.68 -14.71 20.24
C ASP A 471 -2.20 -14.84 20.60
N GLN A 472 -1.65 -13.82 21.26
CA GLN A 472 -0.22 -13.73 21.62
C GLN A 472 -0.05 -13.29 23.08
N PRO A 473 -0.29 -14.18 24.06
CA PRO A 473 -0.33 -13.78 25.46
C PRO A 473 1.00 -13.26 26.00
N ALA A 474 2.13 -13.80 25.52
CA ALA A 474 3.46 -13.32 25.90
C ALA A 474 3.73 -11.89 25.41
N VAL A 475 3.27 -11.53 24.20
CA VAL A 475 3.43 -10.19 23.63
C VAL A 475 2.55 -9.20 24.39
N LEU A 476 1.28 -9.55 24.64
CA LEU A 476 0.37 -8.71 25.43
C LEU A 476 0.90 -8.44 26.83
N GLU A 477 1.43 -9.46 27.51
CA GLU A 477 2.04 -9.31 28.83
C GLU A 477 3.27 -8.41 28.80
N GLN A 478 4.12 -8.54 27.79
CA GLN A 478 5.30 -7.68 27.63
C GLN A 478 4.91 -6.22 27.43
N GLU A 479 3.94 -5.92 26.55
CA GLU A 479 3.41 -4.57 26.34
C GLU A 479 2.78 -4.00 27.62
N PHE A 480 2.00 -4.82 28.33
CA PHE A 480 1.38 -4.44 29.60
C PHE A 480 2.44 -4.11 30.66
N ASN A 481 3.46 -4.94 30.83
CA ASN A 481 4.53 -4.68 31.79
C ASN A 481 5.35 -3.44 31.42
N ALA A 482 5.63 -3.22 30.13
CA ALA A 482 6.32 -2.02 29.66
C ALA A 482 5.56 -0.73 30.00
N CYS A 483 4.21 -0.75 29.95
CA CYS A 483 3.40 0.37 30.43
C CYS A 483 3.63 0.65 31.93
N ILE A 484 3.64 -0.40 32.75
CA ILE A 484 3.84 -0.28 34.20
C ILE A 484 5.24 0.27 34.52
N GLU A 485 6.27 -0.23 33.85
CA GLU A 485 7.65 0.22 34.04
C GLU A 485 7.81 1.70 33.67
N TYR A 486 7.21 2.12 32.55
CA TYR A 486 7.20 3.51 32.14
C TYR A 486 6.52 4.41 33.19
N LEU A 487 5.34 4.03 33.69
CA LEU A 487 4.62 4.81 34.71
C LEU A 487 5.37 4.87 36.03
N ARG A 488 6.05 3.78 36.44
CA ARG A 488 6.88 3.76 37.64
C ARG A 488 8.06 4.72 37.52
N ALA A 489 8.74 4.72 36.38
CA ALA A 489 9.85 5.62 36.12
C ALA A 489 9.42 7.09 36.10
N ARG A 490 8.19 7.37 35.66
CA ARG A 490 7.62 8.73 35.64
C ARG A 490 7.09 9.20 37.00
N ALA A 491 6.70 8.26 37.87
CA ALA A 491 6.19 8.54 39.20
C ALA A 491 7.29 8.65 40.28
N ALA A 492 8.52 8.21 39.96
CA ALA A 492 9.72 8.39 40.76
C ALA A 492 10.33 9.77 40.46
#